data_AF-A0A6C0CVW3-F1
#
_entry.id   AF-A0A6C0CVW3-F1
#
_cell.length_a   1.000
_cell.length_b   1.000
_cell.length_c   1.000
_cell.angle_alpha   90.00
_cell.angle_beta   90.00
_cell.angle_gamma   90.00
#
_symmetry.space_group_name_H-M   'P 1'
#
loop_
_entity.id
_entity.type
_entity.pdbx_description
1 polymer ?
#
loop_
_entity_poly.entity_id
_entity_poly.type
_entity_poly.pdbx_seq_one_letter_code
_entity_poly.pdbx_strand_id
1 'polypeptide(L)'
;MDMDTSSVAYNYAIASTLFKSINMKGIKEEIIKLINDQISLVEVKYTLIGWKEDEIFTEIKKIFFFDIMNEAGQLGTPLIKPQGSRNLEPVKNLLELKQNFIPNLNIRELMSIIKNFQRPGSSCFMFSIVIEYQTFKLHNNLTAFQQKYPVLDINHIEKTIVLIESILGFDILEVNNCYNNLNGEQVIQRSGCKPLYLMMQEEFLDPATKKYSSPITICWLWHALIYGVPYQDVQKLPAQNYIKQLSVSYEKQTLKTNCMTEVFQYFPIFPPLSDREKKYITSTGINPKVDGLYERPPWTPPICYMKPIEPLSFSLNLQKRYNKYFVSNLSGHTMIFILLARFFNNINLNVIILASIVFMTPYNHSIHEIFKAAQIVGANNNYNIKLSDLENLNNLLTQIDYTPLDIQKVQVEYNSIIGKIPITSIYYPKSLKGGKRKNNSKHKRVKKSKNKKMKKSFKLKKTKRKFK
;
A
#
# COMPACT_ATOMS: atom_id res chain seq x y z
N MET A 1 28.09 6.78 -12.74
CA MET A 1 27.16 7.91 -12.49
C MET A 1 26.48 7.58 -11.18
N ASP A 2 26.51 8.50 -10.21
CA ASP A 2 25.90 8.27 -8.90
C ASP A 2 24.38 8.14 -9.05
N MET A 3 23.75 7.26 -8.27
CA MET A 3 22.30 7.06 -8.30
C MET A 3 21.56 8.33 -7.83
N ASP A 4 20.72 8.90 -8.68
CA ASP A 4 19.71 9.89 -8.26
C ASP A 4 18.66 9.20 -7.38
N THR A 5 18.85 9.29 -6.07
CA THR A 5 17.96 8.68 -5.08
C THR A 5 16.52 9.23 -5.13
N SER A 6 16.30 10.38 -5.77
CA SER A 6 14.98 10.99 -5.96
C SER A 6 14.24 10.49 -7.20
N SER A 7 14.86 9.61 -8.00
CA SER A 7 14.31 9.12 -9.27
C SER A 7 13.47 7.85 -9.13
N VAL A 8 12.49 7.72 -10.03
CA VAL A 8 11.69 6.50 -10.22
C VAL A 8 12.57 5.28 -10.51
N ALA A 9 13.65 5.46 -11.29
CA ALA A 9 14.57 4.40 -11.67
C ALA A 9 15.34 3.83 -10.47
N TYR A 10 15.67 4.64 -9.47
CA TYR A 10 16.30 4.17 -8.23
C TYR A 10 15.36 3.29 -7.41
N ASN A 11 14.11 3.73 -7.22
CA ASN A 11 13.10 2.95 -6.52
C ASN A 11 12.77 1.63 -7.24
N TYR A 12 12.64 1.64 -8.57
CA TYR A 12 12.49 0.42 -9.37
C TYR A 12 13.72 -0.50 -9.22
N ALA A 13 14.95 0.03 -9.32
CA ALA A 13 16.17 -0.78 -9.24
C ALA A 13 16.28 -1.52 -7.91
N ILE A 14 15.92 -0.87 -6.80
CA ILE A 14 15.85 -1.49 -5.48
C ILE A 14 14.80 -2.63 -5.46
N ALA A 15 13.56 -2.35 -5.88
CA ALA A 15 12.47 -3.34 -5.83
C ALA A 15 12.72 -4.55 -6.76
N SER A 16 13.27 -4.31 -7.96
CA SER A 16 13.73 -5.34 -8.90
C SER A 16 14.87 -6.18 -8.31
N THR A 17 15.86 -5.54 -7.66
CA THR A 17 16.96 -6.26 -6.99
C THR A 17 16.47 -7.08 -5.80
N LEU A 18 15.50 -6.58 -5.03
CA LEU A 18 14.85 -7.32 -3.94
C LEU A 18 14.11 -8.55 -4.47
N PHE A 19 13.33 -8.39 -5.54
CA PHE A 19 12.62 -9.49 -6.20
C PHE A 19 13.57 -10.57 -6.75
N LYS A 20 14.73 -10.17 -7.28
CA LYS A 20 15.78 -11.08 -7.77
C LYS A 20 16.67 -11.67 -6.67
N SER A 21 16.50 -11.26 -5.40
CA SER A 21 17.35 -11.68 -4.28
C SER A 21 16.91 -13.01 -3.66
N ILE A 22 17.82 -13.65 -2.92
CA ILE A 22 17.53 -14.88 -2.16
C ILE A 22 16.40 -14.70 -1.13
N ASN A 23 16.21 -13.47 -0.63
CA ASN A 23 15.16 -13.12 0.33
C ASN A 23 13.75 -13.31 -0.23
N MET A 24 13.57 -13.27 -1.57
CA MET A 24 12.25 -13.39 -2.19
C MET A 24 11.56 -14.73 -1.88
N LYS A 25 12.33 -15.79 -1.58
CA LYS A 25 11.78 -17.05 -1.09
C LYS A 25 11.02 -16.85 0.24
N GLY A 26 11.70 -16.34 1.27
CA GLY A 26 11.09 -16.08 2.58
C GLY A 26 9.96 -15.04 2.53
N ILE A 27 10.09 -14.01 1.68
CA ILE A 27 8.99 -13.05 1.43
C ILE A 27 7.76 -13.76 0.88
N LYS A 28 7.92 -14.68 -0.07
CA LYS A 28 6.80 -15.43 -0.65
C LYS A 28 6.21 -16.43 0.35
N GLU A 29 7.03 -17.09 1.15
CA GLU A 29 6.60 -18.08 2.15
C GLU A 29 5.73 -17.45 3.25
N GLU A 30 6.11 -16.29 3.78
CA GLU A 30 5.31 -15.56 4.78
C GLU A 30 3.94 -15.12 4.24
N ILE A 31 3.91 -14.72 2.97
CA ILE A 31 2.70 -14.31 2.26
C ILE A 31 1.77 -15.51 1.99
N ILE A 32 2.33 -16.69 1.65
CA ILE A 32 1.56 -17.94 1.54
C ILE A 32 0.99 -18.36 2.91
N LYS A 33 1.79 -18.24 3.97
CA LYS A 33 1.37 -18.53 5.35
C LYS A 33 0.15 -17.69 5.75
N LEU A 34 0.21 -16.37 5.56
CA LEU A 34 -0.92 -15.48 5.85
C LEU A 34 -2.20 -15.89 5.08
N ILE A 35 -2.09 -16.25 3.79
CA ILE A 35 -3.24 -16.74 3.02
C ILE A 35 -3.78 -18.06 3.57
N ASN A 36 -2.90 -18.98 3.96
CA ASN A 36 -3.30 -20.26 4.56
C ASN A 36 -3.97 -20.08 5.93
N ASP A 37 -3.52 -19.12 6.74
CA ASP A 37 -4.14 -18.79 8.02
C ASP A 37 -5.53 -18.16 7.81
N GLN A 38 -5.69 -17.27 6.82
CA GLN A 38 -7.00 -16.74 6.40
C GLN A 38 -7.94 -17.84 5.90
N ILE A 39 -7.44 -18.79 5.09
CA ILE A 39 -8.24 -19.93 4.59
C ILE A 39 -8.67 -20.84 5.74
N SER A 40 -7.74 -21.17 6.65
CA SER A 40 -8.01 -22.03 7.81
C SER A 40 -9.05 -21.40 8.74
N LEU A 41 -9.04 -20.07 8.88
CA LEU A 41 -10.03 -19.32 9.63
C LEU A 41 -11.46 -19.45 9.04
N VAL A 42 -11.58 -19.40 7.71
CA VAL A 42 -12.85 -19.63 6.99
C VAL A 42 -13.32 -21.06 7.17
N GLU A 43 -12.44 -22.02 6.96
CA GLU A 43 -12.71 -23.46 7.08
C GLU A 43 -13.20 -23.86 8.48
N VAL A 44 -12.50 -23.44 9.54
CA VAL A 44 -12.91 -23.69 10.93
C VAL A 44 -14.31 -23.15 11.20
N LYS A 45 -14.58 -21.89 10.82
CA LYS A 45 -15.84 -21.22 11.12
C LYS A 45 -17.03 -21.96 10.51
N TYR A 46 -16.91 -22.35 9.25
CA TYR A 46 -18.01 -22.98 8.50
C TYR A 46 -18.15 -24.49 8.80
N THR A 47 -17.04 -25.21 9.02
CA THR A 47 -17.07 -26.63 9.45
C THR A 47 -17.86 -26.79 10.75
N LEU A 48 -17.66 -25.89 11.72
CA LEU A 48 -18.30 -25.95 13.04
C LEU A 48 -19.80 -25.59 13.03
N ILE A 49 -20.34 -25.11 11.90
CA ILE A 49 -21.79 -24.97 11.68
C ILE A 49 -22.34 -26.01 10.68
N GLY A 50 -21.58 -27.05 10.37
CA GLY A 50 -22.02 -28.22 9.60
C GLY A 50 -21.93 -28.08 8.08
N TRP A 51 -21.21 -27.09 7.55
CA TRP A 51 -21.02 -26.97 6.09
C TRP A 51 -20.09 -28.05 5.55
N LYS A 52 -20.36 -28.52 4.32
CA LYS A 52 -19.52 -29.49 3.60
C LYS A 52 -18.33 -28.80 2.92
N GLU A 53 -17.29 -29.58 2.59
CA GLU A 53 -16.08 -29.05 1.93
C GLU A 53 -16.40 -28.23 0.66
N ASP A 54 -17.32 -28.68 -0.19
CA ASP A 54 -17.71 -27.97 -1.42
C ASP A 54 -18.36 -26.60 -1.16
N GLU A 55 -19.11 -26.48 -0.05
CA GLU A 55 -19.75 -25.23 0.37
C GLU A 55 -18.69 -24.26 0.92
N ILE A 56 -17.80 -24.76 1.77
CA ILE A 56 -16.65 -24.03 2.32
C ILE A 56 -15.72 -23.55 1.19
N PHE A 57 -15.37 -24.42 0.25
CA PHE A 57 -14.55 -24.08 -0.90
C PHE A 57 -15.24 -23.05 -1.82
N THR A 58 -16.56 -23.12 -1.94
CA THR A 58 -17.35 -22.11 -2.67
C THR A 58 -17.31 -20.75 -1.98
N GLU A 59 -17.35 -20.70 -0.65
CA GLU A 59 -17.24 -19.44 0.11
C GLU A 59 -15.82 -18.86 0.07
N ILE A 60 -14.80 -19.70 0.20
CA ILE A 60 -13.40 -19.33 -0.03
C ILE A 60 -13.24 -18.72 -1.43
N LYS A 61 -13.84 -19.31 -2.48
CA LYS A 61 -13.80 -18.71 -3.82
C LYS A 61 -14.37 -17.28 -3.83
N LYS A 62 -15.50 -17.01 -3.17
CA LYS A 62 -16.11 -15.66 -3.10
C LYS A 62 -15.26 -14.65 -2.31
N ILE A 63 -14.65 -15.07 -1.20
CA ILE A 63 -13.87 -14.18 -0.31
C ILE A 63 -12.54 -13.78 -0.98
N PHE A 64 -11.86 -14.74 -1.60
CA PHE A 64 -10.47 -14.56 -2.06
C PHE A 64 -10.34 -14.22 -3.56
N PHE A 65 -11.34 -14.51 -4.39
CA PHE A 65 -11.30 -14.31 -5.85
C PHE A 65 -12.51 -13.47 -6.29
N PHE A 66 -12.25 -12.34 -6.95
CA PHE A 66 -13.28 -11.33 -7.17
C PHE A 66 -13.21 -10.71 -8.56
N ASP A 67 -14.37 -10.58 -9.19
CA ASP A 67 -14.50 -10.31 -10.63
C ASP A 67 -14.57 -8.81 -10.99
N ILE A 68 -13.60 -8.02 -10.51
CA ILE A 68 -13.36 -6.66 -11.02
C ILE A 68 -11.87 -6.47 -11.27
N MET A 69 -11.55 -6.24 -12.53
CA MET A 69 -10.19 -6.09 -13.04
C MET A 69 -9.76 -4.61 -13.08
N ASN A 70 -9.17 -4.15 -11.99
CA ASN A 70 -8.69 -2.77 -11.83
C ASN A 70 -7.28 -2.63 -11.21
N GLU A 71 -6.64 -3.73 -10.81
CA GLU A 71 -5.34 -3.74 -10.10
C GLU A 71 -4.47 -4.94 -10.44
N ALA A 72 -3.18 -4.86 -10.06
CA ALA A 72 -2.16 -5.84 -10.41
C ALA A 72 -2.31 -7.17 -9.66
N GLY A 73 -2.09 -8.30 -10.35
CA GLY A 73 -2.18 -9.64 -9.76
C GLY A 73 -3.60 -10.18 -9.59
N GLN A 74 -4.62 -9.48 -10.08
CA GLN A 74 -6.00 -9.95 -9.95
C GLN A 74 -6.26 -11.20 -10.79
N LEU A 75 -7.00 -12.13 -10.18
CA LEU A 75 -7.42 -13.39 -10.77
C LEU A 75 -8.93 -13.54 -10.58
N GLY A 76 -9.62 -14.03 -11.61
CA GLY A 76 -10.97 -14.59 -11.48
C GLY A 76 -10.93 -15.97 -10.83
N THR A 77 -11.75 -16.92 -11.31
CA THR A 77 -11.76 -18.31 -10.83
C THR A 77 -10.35 -18.89 -10.72
N PRO A 78 -9.97 -19.57 -9.61
CA PRO A 78 -8.65 -20.18 -9.47
C PRO A 78 -8.44 -21.30 -10.48
N LEU A 79 -7.35 -21.22 -11.25
CA LEU A 79 -6.97 -22.19 -12.28
C LEU A 79 -5.57 -22.74 -12.04
N ILE A 80 -5.39 -24.05 -12.20
CA ILE A 80 -4.08 -24.72 -12.23
C ILE A 80 -3.75 -25.23 -13.63
N LYS A 81 -2.49 -25.61 -13.85
CA LYS A 81 -2.04 -26.35 -15.03
C LYS A 81 -1.62 -27.75 -14.57
N PRO A 82 -2.48 -28.78 -14.72
CA PRO A 82 -2.12 -30.14 -14.33
C PRO A 82 -0.85 -30.63 -15.05
N GLN A 83 -0.11 -31.54 -14.43
CA GLN A 83 1.11 -32.08 -15.02
C GLN A 83 0.81 -32.75 -16.37
N GLY A 84 1.53 -32.36 -17.42
CA GLY A 84 1.30 -32.81 -18.80
C GLY A 84 0.17 -32.07 -19.54
N SER A 85 -0.71 -31.33 -18.85
CA SER A 85 -1.76 -30.53 -19.52
C SER A 85 -1.15 -29.28 -20.16
N ARG A 86 -1.59 -28.97 -21.39
CA ARG A 86 -1.25 -27.71 -22.06
C ARG A 86 -2.12 -26.54 -21.56
N ASN A 87 -3.28 -26.84 -20.98
CA ASN A 87 -4.34 -25.89 -20.68
C ASN A 87 -4.45 -25.58 -19.17
N LEU A 88 -5.05 -24.43 -18.87
CA LEU A 88 -5.42 -24.05 -17.50
C LEU A 88 -6.84 -24.57 -17.18
N GLU A 89 -6.95 -25.39 -16.15
CA GLU A 89 -8.16 -26.06 -15.67
C GLU A 89 -8.58 -25.51 -14.29
N PRO A 90 -9.89 -25.48 -13.95
CA PRO A 90 -10.35 -25.00 -12.64
C PRO A 90 -9.84 -25.86 -11.48
N VAL A 91 -9.52 -25.20 -10.36
CA VAL A 91 -9.24 -25.89 -9.08
C VAL A 91 -10.51 -26.58 -8.58
N LYS A 92 -10.38 -27.87 -8.23
CA LYS A 92 -11.50 -28.77 -7.94
C LYS A 92 -11.99 -28.69 -6.49
N ASN A 93 -11.07 -28.62 -5.53
CA ASN A 93 -11.38 -28.71 -4.09
C ASN A 93 -10.39 -27.91 -3.23
N LEU A 94 -10.59 -27.93 -1.90
CA LEU A 94 -9.78 -27.14 -0.96
C LEU A 94 -8.34 -27.66 -0.85
N LEU A 95 -8.15 -28.98 -0.95
CA LEU A 95 -6.84 -29.61 -0.95
C LEU A 95 -5.97 -29.11 -2.12
N GLU A 96 -6.51 -29.15 -3.34
CA GLU A 96 -5.82 -28.68 -4.55
C GLU A 96 -5.58 -27.16 -4.52
N LEU A 97 -6.48 -26.38 -3.89
CA LEU A 97 -6.26 -24.95 -3.66
C LEU A 97 -5.01 -24.72 -2.78
N LYS A 98 -4.95 -25.38 -1.62
CA LYS A 98 -3.87 -25.22 -0.63
C LYS A 98 -2.53 -25.78 -1.11
N GLN A 99 -2.52 -26.95 -1.76
CA GLN A 99 -1.29 -27.67 -2.12
C GLN A 99 -0.77 -27.33 -3.51
N ASN A 100 -1.65 -27.12 -4.50
CA ASN A 100 -1.25 -27.00 -5.90
C ASN A 100 -1.42 -25.59 -6.45
N PHE A 101 -2.45 -24.85 -6.04
CA PHE A 101 -2.71 -23.51 -6.56
C PHE A 101 -1.90 -22.43 -5.83
N ILE A 102 -2.16 -22.21 -4.54
CA ILE A 102 -1.54 -21.11 -3.75
C ILE A 102 0.01 -21.15 -3.82
N PRO A 103 0.71 -22.30 -3.64
CA PRO A 103 2.17 -22.33 -3.68
C PRO A 103 2.76 -21.97 -5.05
N ASN A 104 2.00 -22.20 -6.13
CA ASN A 104 2.41 -21.91 -7.52
C ASN A 104 2.00 -20.50 -8.00
N LEU A 105 1.49 -19.65 -7.10
CA LEU A 105 1.24 -18.24 -7.39
C LEU A 105 2.51 -17.40 -7.33
N ASN A 106 2.50 -16.30 -8.08
CA ASN A 106 3.52 -15.26 -8.02
C ASN A 106 3.15 -14.20 -6.97
N ILE A 107 4.11 -13.35 -6.58
CA ILE A 107 3.93 -12.39 -5.48
C ILE A 107 2.76 -11.42 -5.69
N ARG A 108 2.46 -10.98 -6.93
CA ARG A 108 1.29 -10.12 -7.18
C ARG A 108 -0.02 -10.86 -7.00
N GLU A 109 -0.11 -12.09 -7.52
CA GLU A 109 -1.29 -12.94 -7.38
C GLU A 109 -1.60 -13.18 -5.89
N LEU A 110 -0.58 -13.51 -5.10
CA LEU A 110 -0.69 -13.69 -3.65
C LEU A 110 -1.13 -12.40 -2.93
N MET A 111 -0.49 -11.27 -3.22
CA MET A 111 -0.85 -9.99 -2.59
C MET A 111 -2.26 -9.52 -2.97
N SER A 112 -2.73 -9.82 -4.19
CA SER A 112 -4.12 -9.57 -4.58
C SER A 112 -5.10 -10.42 -3.78
N ILE A 113 -4.78 -11.70 -3.54
CA ILE A 113 -5.60 -12.61 -2.72
C ILE A 113 -5.71 -12.11 -1.28
N ILE A 114 -4.60 -11.71 -0.65
CA ILE A 114 -4.61 -11.11 0.70
C ILE A 114 -5.49 -9.86 0.73
N LYS A 115 -5.37 -8.97 -0.26
CA LYS A 115 -6.17 -7.75 -0.34
C LYS A 115 -7.67 -8.05 -0.49
N ASN A 116 -8.04 -9.12 -1.20
CA ASN A 116 -9.43 -9.47 -1.42
C ASN A 116 -10.16 -9.80 -0.10
N PHE A 117 -9.46 -10.40 0.88
CA PHE A 117 -10.04 -10.79 2.16
C PHE A 117 -10.70 -9.65 2.96
N GLN A 118 -10.22 -8.40 2.86
CA GLN A 118 -10.86 -7.23 3.52
C GLN A 118 -11.96 -6.54 2.72
N ARG A 119 -12.38 -7.06 1.56
CA ARG A 119 -13.37 -6.41 0.69
C ARG A 119 -14.72 -6.21 1.39
N PRO A 120 -15.55 -5.26 0.92
CA PRO A 120 -16.88 -5.02 1.49
C PRO A 120 -17.75 -6.28 1.54
N GLY A 121 -17.69 -7.13 0.52
CA GLY A 121 -18.45 -8.39 0.46
C GLY A 121 -18.04 -9.45 1.50
N SER A 122 -16.78 -9.45 1.94
CA SER A 122 -16.27 -10.34 2.99
C SER A 122 -16.18 -9.68 4.37
N SER A 123 -16.44 -8.36 4.47
CA SER A 123 -16.26 -7.58 5.70
C SER A 123 -16.99 -8.19 6.92
N CYS A 124 -18.22 -8.66 6.75
CA CYS A 124 -19.01 -9.26 7.83
C CYS A 124 -18.44 -10.60 8.35
N PHE A 125 -17.61 -11.31 7.56
CA PHE A 125 -16.99 -12.57 7.99
C PHE A 125 -16.08 -12.36 9.20
N MET A 126 -15.17 -11.38 9.11
CA MET A 126 -14.27 -11.00 10.20
C MET A 126 -15.02 -10.26 11.32
N PHE A 127 -15.95 -9.36 10.99
CA PHE A 127 -16.74 -8.66 12.01
C PHE A 127 -17.47 -9.65 12.93
N SER A 128 -18.09 -10.69 12.38
CA SER A 128 -18.78 -11.71 13.18
C SER A 128 -17.83 -12.63 13.97
N ILE A 129 -16.53 -12.72 13.63
CA ILE A 129 -15.52 -13.35 14.49
C ILE A 129 -15.16 -12.44 15.68
N VAL A 130 -15.13 -11.12 15.47
CA VAL A 130 -14.92 -10.13 16.54
C VAL A 130 -16.10 -10.12 17.53
N ILE A 131 -17.33 -10.19 17.04
CA ILE A 131 -18.54 -10.38 17.86
C ILE A 131 -18.48 -11.71 18.64
N GLU A 132 -18.07 -12.80 17.96
CA GLU A 132 -17.94 -14.10 18.60
C GLU A 132 -16.90 -14.07 19.74
N TYR A 133 -15.75 -13.43 19.54
CA TYR A 133 -14.75 -13.25 20.60
C TYR A 133 -15.35 -12.59 21.84
N GLN A 134 -16.04 -11.46 21.66
CA GLN A 134 -16.66 -10.73 22.78
C GLN A 134 -17.73 -11.58 23.48
N THR A 135 -18.46 -12.41 22.72
CA THR A 135 -19.43 -13.37 23.27
C THR A 135 -18.74 -14.43 24.14
N PHE A 136 -17.63 -15.03 23.68
CA PHE A 136 -16.86 -15.98 24.49
C PHE A 136 -16.21 -15.31 25.72
N LYS A 137 -15.81 -14.04 25.61
CA LYS A 137 -15.26 -13.24 26.72
C LYS A 137 -16.30 -13.02 27.82
N LEU A 138 -17.51 -12.60 27.47
CA LEU A 138 -18.63 -12.40 28.42
C LEU A 138 -18.96 -13.68 29.21
N HIS A 139 -18.83 -14.85 28.58
CA HIS A 139 -19.08 -16.15 29.20
C HIS A 139 -17.83 -16.77 29.87
N ASN A 140 -16.75 -16.00 30.08
CA ASN A 140 -15.49 -16.43 30.68
C ASN A 140 -14.83 -17.65 29.97
N ASN A 141 -15.07 -17.83 28.67
CA ASN A 141 -14.67 -19.02 27.91
C ASN A 141 -13.63 -18.72 26.82
N LEU A 142 -12.74 -17.76 27.06
CA LEU A 142 -11.71 -17.34 26.09
C LEU A 142 -10.81 -18.50 25.60
N THR A 143 -10.54 -19.49 26.46
CA THR A 143 -9.78 -20.69 26.11
C THR A 143 -10.42 -21.47 24.96
N ALA A 144 -11.75 -21.61 24.95
CA ALA A 144 -12.45 -22.30 23.86
C ALA A 144 -12.42 -21.48 22.56
N PHE A 145 -12.47 -20.15 22.62
CA PHE A 145 -12.26 -19.30 21.44
C PHE A 145 -10.85 -19.47 20.88
N GLN A 146 -9.82 -19.48 21.74
CA GLN A 146 -8.42 -19.69 21.33
C GLN A 146 -8.18 -21.09 20.74
N GLN A 147 -8.80 -22.13 21.30
CA GLN A 147 -8.77 -23.49 20.76
C GLN A 147 -9.50 -23.59 19.42
N LYS A 148 -10.61 -22.87 19.25
CA LYS A 148 -11.35 -22.79 17.99
C LYS A 148 -10.54 -22.06 16.92
N TYR A 149 -9.97 -20.90 17.23
CA TYR A 149 -9.28 -20.03 16.29
C TYR A 149 -7.79 -19.80 16.66
N PRO A 150 -6.93 -20.83 16.65
CA PRO A 150 -5.54 -20.74 17.12
C PRO A 150 -4.66 -19.82 16.25
N VAL A 151 -5.08 -19.54 15.02
CA VAL A 151 -4.39 -18.64 14.10
C VAL A 151 -4.54 -17.15 14.47
N LEU A 152 -5.43 -16.77 15.38
CA LEU A 152 -5.76 -15.35 15.65
C LEU A 152 -4.96 -14.72 16.79
N ASP A 153 -4.44 -13.50 16.59
CA ASP A 153 -3.90 -12.67 17.68
C ASP A 153 -5.04 -12.02 18.46
N ILE A 154 -5.35 -12.63 19.60
CA ILE A 154 -6.36 -12.16 20.55
C ILE A 154 -6.09 -10.72 21.03
N ASN A 155 -4.82 -10.35 21.25
CA ASN A 155 -4.48 -9.01 21.72
C ASN A 155 -4.79 -7.94 20.66
N HIS A 156 -4.76 -8.31 19.37
CA HIS A 156 -5.18 -7.41 18.31
C HIS A 156 -6.71 -7.33 18.20
N ILE A 157 -7.42 -8.45 18.38
CA ILE A 157 -8.89 -8.49 18.41
C ILE A 157 -9.43 -7.61 19.55
N GLU A 158 -8.88 -7.72 20.76
CA GLU A 158 -9.29 -6.86 21.89
C GLU A 158 -9.09 -5.37 21.61
N LYS A 159 -7.92 -4.99 21.06
CA LYS A 159 -7.66 -3.60 20.65
C LYS A 159 -8.63 -3.11 19.58
N THR A 160 -9.02 -3.99 18.66
CA THR A 160 -10.02 -3.69 17.64
C THR A 160 -11.40 -3.51 18.25
N ILE A 161 -11.82 -4.33 19.22
CA ILE A 161 -13.11 -4.18 19.93
C ILE A 161 -13.17 -2.83 20.64
N VAL A 162 -12.16 -2.51 21.46
CA VAL A 162 -12.09 -1.22 22.18
C VAL A 162 -12.17 -0.04 21.21
N LEU A 163 -11.53 -0.13 20.03
CA LEU A 163 -11.64 0.88 18.98
C LEU A 163 -13.05 0.97 18.39
N ILE A 164 -13.71 -0.16 18.09
CA ILE A 164 -15.08 -0.19 17.55
C ILE A 164 -16.06 0.40 18.56
N GLU A 165 -16.00 -0.02 19.82
CA GLU A 165 -16.86 0.47 20.91
C GLU A 165 -16.66 1.97 21.15
N SER A 166 -15.41 2.45 21.04
CA SER A 166 -15.09 3.89 21.11
C SER A 166 -15.66 4.70 19.93
N ILE A 167 -15.86 4.07 18.76
CA ILE A 167 -16.47 4.71 17.57
C ILE A 167 -18.00 4.68 17.67
N LEU A 168 -18.58 3.57 18.13
CA LEU A 168 -20.03 3.37 18.24
C LEU A 168 -20.63 4.09 19.46
N GLY A 169 -19.88 4.20 20.56
CA GLY A 169 -20.35 4.74 21.84
C GLY A 169 -21.12 3.73 22.71
N PHE A 170 -21.10 2.45 22.36
CA PHE A 170 -21.80 1.36 23.06
C PHE A 170 -21.09 0.00 22.84
N ASP A 171 -21.45 -1.01 23.65
CA ASP A 171 -20.88 -2.38 23.60
C ASP A 171 -21.14 -3.05 22.25
N ILE A 172 -20.10 -3.65 21.65
CA ILE A 172 -20.20 -4.26 20.31
C ILE A 172 -21.22 -5.43 20.25
N LEU A 173 -21.57 -6.06 21.38
CA LEU A 173 -22.61 -7.10 21.43
C LEU A 173 -24.01 -6.57 21.13
N GLU A 174 -24.28 -5.27 21.32
CA GLU A 174 -25.61 -4.70 21.04
C GLU A 174 -25.98 -4.85 19.56
N VAL A 175 -25.02 -4.76 18.64
CA VAL A 175 -25.31 -4.98 17.21
C VAL A 175 -25.45 -6.44 16.81
N ASN A 176 -25.18 -7.38 17.73
CA ASN A 176 -25.50 -8.80 17.57
C ASN A 176 -26.95 -9.12 17.99
N ASN A 177 -27.64 -8.20 18.68
CA ASN A 177 -29.05 -8.36 19.00
C ASN A 177 -29.93 -8.23 17.75
N CYS A 178 -31.13 -8.78 17.86
CA CYS A 178 -32.15 -8.82 16.83
C CYS A 178 -33.21 -7.76 17.12
N TYR A 179 -33.50 -6.87 16.17
CA TYR A 179 -34.47 -5.77 16.37
C TYR A 179 -35.62 -5.80 15.37
N ASN A 180 -36.74 -5.19 15.75
CA ASN A 180 -37.87 -4.95 14.87
C ASN A 180 -37.55 -4.00 13.70
N ASN A 181 -36.59 -3.07 13.87
CA ASN A 181 -36.15 -2.10 12.86
C ASN A 181 -34.70 -1.65 13.08
N LEU A 182 -34.15 -0.89 12.13
CA LEU A 182 -32.78 -0.36 12.18
C LEU A 182 -32.55 0.72 13.24
N ASN A 183 -33.60 1.28 13.83
CA ASN A 183 -33.49 2.27 14.90
C ASN A 183 -33.27 1.63 16.28
N GLY A 184 -33.32 0.30 16.39
CA GLY A 184 -33.10 -0.42 17.63
C GLY A 184 -34.28 -0.36 18.62
N GLU A 185 -35.49 -0.02 18.15
CA GLU A 185 -36.64 0.30 19.01
C GLU A 185 -37.03 -0.83 19.97
N GLN A 186 -37.05 -2.08 19.52
CA GLN A 186 -37.32 -3.24 20.38
C GLN A 186 -36.51 -4.46 19.97
N VAL A 187 -35.83 -5.07 20.95
CA VAL A 187 -35.21 -6.40 20.78
C VAL A 187 -36.29 -7.46 20.62
N ILE A 188 -36.20 -8.25 19.55
CA ILE A 188 -37.12 -9.34 19.23
C ILE A 188 -36.41 -10.70 19.28
N GLN A 189 -37.11 -11.72 19.79
CA GLN A 189 -36.65 -13.11 19.72
C GLN A 189 -37.54 -13.88 18.75
N ARG A 190 -37.07 -14.00 17.50
CA ARG A 190 -37.75 -14.74 16.42
C ARG A 190 -36.77 -15.64 15.69
N SER A 191 -37.14 -16.89 15.45
CA SER A 191 -36.35 -17.80 14.62
C SER A 191 -36.12 -17.22 13.22
N GLY A 192 -34.87 -17.29 12.73
CA GLY A 192 -34.46 -16.71 11.45
C GLY A 192 -34.33 -15.18 11.42
N CYS A 193 -34.44 -14.50 12.57
CA CYS A 193 -34.11 -13.07 12.65
C CYS A 193 -32.62 -12.83 12.40
N LYS A 194 -32.29 -11.69 11.77
CA LYS A 194 -30.91 -11.27 11.49
C LYS A 194 -30.43 -10.29 12.57
N PRO A 195 -29.18 -10.41 13.06
CA PRO A 195 -28.59 -9.41 13.95
C PRO A 195 -28.52 -8.03 13.26
N LEU A 196 -28.58 -6.96 14.05
CA LEU A 196 -28.59 -5.57 13.57
C LEU A 196 -27.45 -5.30 12.57
N TYR A 197 -26.24 -5.81 12.82
CA TYR A 197 -25.11 -5.59 11.93
C TYR A 197 -25.31 -6.13 10.50
N LEU A 198 -26.09 -7.22 10.33
CA LEU A 198 -26.47 -7.75 9.02
C LEU A 198 -27.65 -6.98 8.41
N MET A 199 -28.62 -6.55 9.22
CA MET A 199 -29.72 -5.70 8.74
C MET A 199 -29.17 -4.38 8.14
N MET A 200 -28.24 -3.73 8.84
CA MET A 200 -27.55 -2.53 8.36
C MET A 200 -26.75 -2.82 7.07
N GLN A 201 -26.12 -4.00 6.97
CA GLN A 201 -25.36 -4.37 5.77
C GLN A 201 -26.27 -4.47 4.54
N GLU A 202 -27.46 -5.06 4.70
CA GLU A 202 -28.41 -5.28 3.60
C GLU A 202 -29.08 -3.97 3.14
N GLU A 203 -29.40 -3.06 4.05
CA GLU A 203 -29.97 -1.74 3.73
C GLU A 203 -29.10 -0.93 2.77
N PHE A 204 -27.78 -0.95 2.97
CA PHE A 204 -26.84 -0.22 2.11
C PHE A 204 -26.40 -0.99 0.86
N LEU A 205 -26.89 -2.22 0.62
CA LEU A 205 -26.54 -3.01 -0.55
C LEU A 205 -27.52 -2.76 -1.71
N ASP A 206 -27.06 -2.13 -2.79
CA ASP A 206 -27.83 -2.01 -4.02
C ASP A 206 -28.15 -3.42 -4.57
N PRO A 207 -29.44 -3.82 -4.65
CA PRO A 207 -29.81 -5.16 -5.05
C PRO A 207 -29.56 -5.43 -6.55
N ALA A 208 -29.49 -4.40 -7.39
CA ALA A 208 -29.25 -4.51 -8.82
C ALA A 208 -27.76 -4.54 -9.15
N THR A 209 -26.94 -3.67 -8.55
CA THR A 209 -25.50 -3.62 -8.85
C THR A 209 -24.63 -4.46 -7.90
N LYS A 210 -25.19 -4.97 -6.80
CA LYS A 210 -24.48 -5.66 -5.70
C LYS A 210 -23.32 -4.83 -5.12
N LYS A 211 -23.44 -3.51 -5.14
CA LYS A 211 -22.48 -2.56 -4.57
C LYS A 211 -23.08 -1.89 -3.34
N TYR A 212 -22.23 -1.55 -2.39
CA TYR A 212 -22.66 -0.79 -1.22
C TYR A 212 -22.73 0.70 -1.57
N SER A 213 -23.84 1.35 -1.19
CA SER A 213 -24.04 2.79 -1.38
C SER A 213 -23.16 3.61 -0.44
N SER A 214 -22.89 3.10 0.77
CA SER A 214 -21.85 3.60 1.66
C SER A 214 -20.54 2.82 1.49
N PRO A 215 -19.37 3.49 1.39
CA PRO A 215 -18.06 2.82 1.43
C PRO A 215 -17.71 2.29 2.82
N ILE A 216 -18.47 2.65 3.85
CA ILE A 216 -18.27 2.20 5.23
C ILE A 216 -19.59 1.68 5.78
N THR A 217 -19.58 0.44 6.27
CA THR A 217 -20.69 -0.16 7.02
C THR A 217 -20.17 -0.63 8.38
N ILE A 218 -21.07 -1.04 9.26
CA ILE A 218 -20.69 -1.60 10.57
C ILE A 218 -19.79 -2.84 10.44
N CYS A 219 -20.04 -3.71 9.44
CA CYS A 219 -19.17 -4.84 9.14
C CYS A 219 -17.75 -4.47 8.72
N TRP A 220 -17.48 -3.22 8.32
CA TRP A 220 -16.11 -2.76 8.01
C TRP A 220 -15.32 -2.32 9.24
N LEU A 221 -15.95 -2.11 10.41
CA LEU A 221 -15.28 -1.46 11.54
C LEU A 221 -14.11 -2.26 12.14
N TRP A 222 -14.02 -3.57 11.90
CA TRP A 222 -12.83 -4.36 12.25
C TRP A 222 -11.57 -3.92 11.49
N HIS A 223 -11.74 -3.28 10.34
CA HIS A 223 -10.64 -2.79 9.52
C HIS A 223 -10.28 -1.35 9.92
N ALA A 224 -9.42 -1.23 10.93
CA ALA A 224 -9.10 0.02 11.65
C ALA A 224 -8.65 1.22 10.79
N LEU A 225 -8.26 1.01 9.52
CA LEU A 225 -7.78 2.05 8.60
C LEU A 225 -8.79 3.16 8.29
N ILE A 226 -10.07 2.92 8.54
CA ILE A 226 -11.16 3.85 8.25
C ILE A 226 -11.23 4.98 9.31
N TYR A 227 -10.78 4.69 10.55
CA TYR A 227 -10.97 5.58 11.71
C TYR A 227 -9.75 5.69 12.64
N GLY A 228 -8.93 4.64 12.76
CA GLY A 228 -7.78 4.57 13.68
C GLY A 228 -6.48 5.17 13.13
N VAL A 229 -6.51 5.89 12.00
CA VAL A 229 -5.33 6.55 11.43
C VAL A 229 -5.58 8.07 11.40
N PRO A 230 -4.92 8.87 12.27
CA PRO A 230 -5.17 10.32 12.39
C PRO A 230 -5.04 11.12 11.07
N TYR A 231 -4.34 10.57 10.08
CA TYR A 231 -4.30 11.11 8.73
C TYR A 231 -5.69 11.27 8.10
N GLN A 232 -6.63 10.35 8.33
CA GLN A 232 -7.98 10.42 7.77
C GLN A 232 -8.75 11.65 8.26
N ASP A 233 -8.60 12.02 9.53
CA ASP A 233 -9.29 13.20 10.06
C ASP A 233 -8.70 14.48 9.50
N VAL A 234 -7.37 14.52 9.28
CA VAL A 234 -6.72 15.62 8.55
C VAL A 234 -7.22 15.71 7.10
N GLN A 235 -7.53 14.59 6.43
CA GLN A 235 -8.14 14.61 5.09
C GLN A 235 -9.57 15.18 5.09
N LYS A 236 -10.34 15.03 6.18
CA LYS A 236 -11.72 15.54 6.30
C LYS A 236 -11.81 17.05 6.56
N LEU A 237 -10.73 17.69 7.04
CA LEU A 237 -10.70 19.13 7.33
C LEU A 237 -11.04 20.00 6.10
N PRO A 238 -11.43 21.28 6.29
CA PRO A 238 -11.61 22.22 5.19
C PRO A 238 -10.33 22.45 4.37
N ALA A 239 -10.42 22.70 3.07
CA ALA A 239 -9.25 22.82 2.17
C ALA A 239 -8.33 24.01 2.51
N GLN A 240 -8.87 25.05 3.14
CA GLN A 240 -8.15 26.20 3.68
C GLN A 240 -7.41 25.91 5.00
N ASN A 241 -7.61 24.74 5.62
CA ASN A 241 -6.92 24.39 6.86
C ASN A 241 -5.45 24.05 6.57
N TYR A 242 -4.53 24.76 7.21
CA TYR A 242 -3.10 24.57 7.01
C TYR A 242 -2.63 23.12 7.28
N ILE A 243 -3.15 22.42 8.29
CA ILE A 243 -2.78 21.03 8.57
C ILE A 243 -3.20 20.11 7.41
N LYS A 244 -4.36 20.35 6.79
CA LYS A 244 -4.75 19.65 5.57
C LYS A 244 -3.82 19.95 4.41
N GLN A 245 -3.44 21.22 4.21
CA GLN A 245 -2.47 21.62 3.17
C GLN A 245 -1.06 21.04 3.40
N LEU A 246 -0.67 20.71 4.64
CA LEU A 246 0.55 19.96 4.93
C LEU A 246 0.44 18.49 4.48
N SER A 247 -0.75 17.89 4.56
CA SER A 247 -0.98 16.46 4.28
C SER A 247 -1.34 16.16 2.82
N VAL A 248 -2.23 16.95 2.21
CA VAL A 248 -2.71 16.78 0.83
C VAL A 248 -1.66 17.35 -0.11
N SER A 249 -0.99 16.46 -0.84
CA SER A 249 0.18 16.83 -1.64
C SER A 249 0.00 16.56 -3.14
N TYR A 250 -0.96 15.71 -3.52
CA TYR A 250 -1.21 15.33 -4.90
C TYR A 250 -2.69 15.39 -5.27
N GLU A 251 -2.94 15.78 -6.52
CA GLU A 251 -4.23 15.83 -7.19
C GLU A 251 -4.29 14.84 -8.37
N LYS A 252 -5.50 14.48 -8.82
CA LYS A 252 -5.70 13.74 -10.07
C LYS A 252 -5.68 14.72 -11.25
N GLN A 253 -4.94 14.38 -12.30
CA GLN A 253 -4.91 15.06 -13.59
C GLN A 253 -5.43 14.13 -14.70
N THR A 254 -5.81 14.70 -15.85
CA THR A 254 -6.08 13.93 -17.07
C THR A 254 -4.90 13.03 -17.41
N LEU A 255 -5.17 11.79 -17.84
CA LEU A 255 -4.14 10.83 -18.21
C LEU A 255 -3.20 11.42 -19.27
N LYS A 256 -1.90 11.44 -18.98
CA LYS A 256 -0.90 11.88 -19.96
C LYS A 256 -0.86 10.91 -21.14
N THR A 257 -0.97 11.45 -22.36
CA THR A 257 -0.75 10.72 -23.61
C THR A 257 0.56 9.93 -23.54
N ASN A 258 0.56 8.69 -24.02
CA ASN A 258 1.69 7.75 -24.03
C ASN A 258 2.28 7.35 -22.66
N CYS A 259 1.82 7.86 -21.53
CA CYS A 259 2.42 7.55 -20.23
C CYS A 259 2.42 6.04 -19.91
N MET A 260 1.33 5.33 -20.20
CA MET A 260 1.25 3.88 -20.05
C MET A 260 2.35 3.15 -20.82
N THR A 261 2.55 3.54 -22.09
CA THR A 261 3.58 3.00 -22.98
C THR A 261 4.97 3.23 -22.38
N GLU A 262 5.30 4.48 -22.06
CA GLU A 262 6.61 4.85 -21.52
C GLU A 262 6.92 4.14 -20.19
N VAL A 263 5.95 4.12 -19.26
CA VAL A 263 6.13 3.52 -17.93
C VAL A 263 6.39 2.02 -18.05
N PHE A 264 5.59 1.26 -18.80
CA PHE A 264 5.79 -0.19 -18.90
C PHE A 264 6.94 -0.59 -19.86
N GLN A 265 7.35 0.30 -20.77
CA GLN A 265 8.56 0.13 -21.58
C GLN A 265 9.84 0.32 -20.75
N TYR A 266 9.92 1.37 -19.92
CA TYR A 266 11.11 1.67 -19.11
C TYR A 266 11.15 0.90 -17.79
N PHE A 267 9.99 0.56 -17.24
CA PHE A 267 9.81 -0.15 -15.98
C PHE A 267 8.92 -1.40 -16.17
N PRO A 268 9.38 -2.45 -16.89
CA PRO A 268 8.61 -3.67 -17.11
C PRO A 268 8.16 -4.32 -15.79
N ILE A 269 6.93 -4.84 -15.77
CA ILE A 269 6.37 -5.42 -14.54
C ILE A 269 7.12 -6.71 -14.18
N PHE A 270 7.61 -6.80 -12.95
CA PHE A 270 8.22 -8.02 -12.40
C PHE A 270 7.33 -8.61 -11.29
N PRO A 271 7.12 -9.94 -11.26
CA PRO A 271 7.33 -10.89 -12.37
C PRO A 271 6.50 -10.52 -13.62
N PRO A 272 6.73 -11.07 -14.82
CA PRO A 272 5.83 -10.87 -15.95
C PRO A 272 4.37 -11.29 -15.65
N LEU A 273 3.40 -10.92 -16.50
CA LEU A 273 2.02 -11.39 -16.30
C LEU A 273 1.96 -12.92 -16.40
N SER A 274 1.31 -13.59 -15.43
CA SER A 274 1.19 -15.06 -15.44
C SER A 274 0.23 -15.56 -16.52
N ASP A 275 0.28 -16.85 -16.87
CA ASP A 275 -0.71 -17.45 -17.78
C ASP A 275 -2.14 -17.31 -17.25
N ARG A 276 -2.33 -17.31 -15.92
CA ARG A 276 -3.63 -17.11 -15.25
C ARG A 276 -4.10 -15.67 -15.37
N GLU A 277 -3.22 -14.72 -15.02
CA GLU A 277 -3.46 -13.27 -15.12
C GLU A 277 -3.79 -12.90 -16.57
N LYS A 278 -3.02 -13.41 -17.55
CA LYS A 278 -3.28 -13.28 -18.99
C LYS A 278 -4.63 -13.86 -19.41
N LYS A 279 -4.95 -15.11 -19.01
CA LYS A 279 -6.24 -15.75 -19.34
C LYS A 279 -7.41 -14.96 -18.77
N TYR A 280 -7.28 -14.40 -17.57
CA TYR A 280 -8.30 -13.55 -16.97
C TYR A 280 -8.44 -12.22 -17.74
N ILE A 281 -7.34 -11.51 -18.03
CA ILE A 281 -7.33 -10.26 -18.83
C ILE A 281 -7.98 -10.46 -20.21
N THR A 282 -7.66 -11.55 -20.91
CA THR A 282 -8.29 -11.87 -22.19
C THR A 282 -9.79 -12.20 -22.03
N SER A 283 -10.19 -12.85 -20.94
CA SER A 283 -11.62 -13.18 -20.70
C SER A 283 -12.51 -11.96 -20.48
N THR A 284 -11.96 -10.82 -20.04
CA THR A 284 -12.67 -9.54 -19.96
C THR A 284 -12.56 -8.71 -21.25
N GLY A 285 -12.13 -9.30 -22.37
CA GLY A 285 -12.04 -8.64 -23.68
C GLY A 285 -10.84 -7.71 -23.86
N ILE A 286 -9.84 -7.77 -22.98
CA ILE A 286 -8.65 -6.90 -23.05
C ILE A 286 -7.47 -7.70 -23.60
N ASN A 287 -6.76 -7.15 -24.60
CA ASN A 287 -5.51 -7.75 -25.07
C ASN A 287 -4.34 -7.27 -24.18
N PRO A 288 -3.63 -8.16 -23.46
CA PRO A 288 -2.51 -7.78 -22.61
C PRO A 288 -1.25 -7.36 -23.40
N LYS A 289 -1.18 -7.57 -24.72
CA LYS A 289 -0.04 -7.14 -25.56
C LYS A 289 -0.43 -5.99 -26.47
N VAL A 290 0.35 -4.90 -26.44
CA VAL A 290 0.27 -3.81 -27.43
C VAL A 290 1.27 -4.11 -28.53
N ASP A 291 0.76 -4.47 -29.72
CA ASP A 291 1.52 -4.70 -30.96
C ASP A 291 2.74 -5.62 -30.82
N GLY A 292 2.70 -6.54 -29.85
CA GLY A 292 3.80 -7.45 -29.51
C GLY A 292 4.98 -6.80 -28.76
N LEU A 293 4.97 -5.48 -28.53
CA LEU A 293 6.10 -4.71 -28.01
C LEU A 293 6.27 -4.81 -26.49
N TYR A 294 5.16 -4.74 -25.73
CA TYR A 294 5.17 -4.81 -24.27
C TYR A 294 3.85 -5.36 -23.71
N GLU A 295 3.90 -5.86 -22.47
CA GLU A 295 2.71 -6.26 -21.72
C GLU A 295 2.06 -5.01 -21.12
N ARG A 296 0.89 -4.60 -21.65
CA ARG A 296 0.09 -3.50 -21.12
C ARG A 296 -0.97 -4.08 -20.17
N PRO A 297 -0.89 -3.80 -18.87
CA PRO A 297 -1.93 -4.22 -17.94
C PRO A 297 -3.21 -3.37 -18.12
N PRO A 298 -4.36 -3.89 -17.66
CA PRO A 298 -5.63 -3.15 -17.65
C PRO A 298 -5.64 -2.01 -16.62
N TRP A 299 -4.85 -2.11 -15.54
CA TRP A 299 -4.77 -1.07 -14.50
C TRP A 299 -3.83 0.08 -14.90
N THR A 300 -4.24 1.30 -14.60
CA THR A 300 -3.42 2.51 -14.81
C THR A 300 -2.66 2.84 -13.52
N PRO A 301 -1.33 3.02 -13.56
CA PRO A 301 -0.54 3.32 -12.36
C PRO A 301 -0.68 4.81 -11.97
N PRO A 302 -0.80 5.13 -10.66
CA PRO A 302 -0.80 6.50 -10.13
C PRO A 302 0.19 7.48 -10.76
N ILE A 303 1.41 7.06 -11.10
CA ILE A 303 2.42 7.89 -11.77
C ILE A 303 1.91 8.58 -13.06
N CYS A 304 0.91 8.00 -13.74
CA CYS A 304 0.36 8.53 -14.98
C CYS A 304 -0.79 9.54 -14.81
N TYR A 305 -1.44 9.59 -13.64
CA TYR A 305 -2.61 10.46 -13.40
C TYR A 305 -2.54 11.24 -12.09
N MET A 306 -1.51 11.07 -11.27
CA MET A 306 -1.28 11.89 -10.07
C MET A 306 -0.26 12.99 -10.38
N LYS A 307 -0.46 14.17 -9.81
CA LYS A 307 0.44 15.32 -9.94
C LYS A 307 0.63 16.01 -8.59
N PRO A 308 1.85 16.46 -8.23
CA PRO A 308 2.06 17.39 -7.13
C PRO A 308 1.21 18.65 -7.29
N ILE A 309 0.52 19.04 -6.21
CA ILE A 309 -0.16 20.33 -6.14
C ILE A 309 0.92 21.43 -6.01
N GLU A 310 0.76 22.51 -6.75
CA GLU A 310 1.67 23.67 -6.72
C GLU A 310 0.95 24.91 -6.12
N PRO A 311 1.59 25.69 -5.25
CA PRO A 311 2.95 25.50 -4.73
C PRO A 311 3.07 24.28 -3.81
N LEU A 312 4.19 23.56 -3.94
CA LEU A 312 4.49 22.34 -3.18
C LEU A 312 4.16 22.45 -1.68
N SER A 313 3.47 21.45 -1.14
CA SER A 313 3.25 21.30 0.30
C SER A 313 4.57 21.20 1.07
N PHE A 314 4.54 21.51 2.37
CA PHE A 314 5.68 21.27 3.27
C PHE A 314 6.16 19.80 3.21
N SER A 315 5.22 18.84 3.13
CA SER A 315 5.54 17.43 3.04
C SER A 315 6.35 17.08 1.79
N LEU A 316 6.07 17.70 0.65
CA LEU A 316 6.85 17.50 -0.58
C LEU A 316 8.18 18.24 -0.56
N ASN A 317 8.22 19.45 0.00
CA ASN A 317 9.47 20.18 0.18
C ASN A 317 10.44 19.42 1.12
N LEU A 318 9.91 18.80 2.18
CA LEU A 318 10.67 17.94 3.09
C LEU A 318 11.20 16.68 2.38
N GLN A 319 10.39 16.05 1.53
CA GLN A 319 10.80 14.89 0.74
C GLN A 319 11.89 15.24 -0.29
N LYS A 320 11.71 16.34 -1.03
CA LYS A 320 12.72 16.86 -1.96
C LYS A 320 14.03 17.22 -1.25
N ARG A 321 13.97 17.77 -0.03
CA ARG A 321 15.15 18.06 0.80
C ARG A 321 15.95 16.81 1.18
N TYR A 322 15.30 15.66 1.29
CA TYR A 322 15.94 14.37 1.57
C TYR A 322 16.02 13.44 0.33
N ASN A 323 15.95 14.01 -0.88
CA ASN A 323 16.05 13.31 -2.16
C ASN A 323 15.14 12.08 -2.28
N LYS A 324 13.88 12.20 -1.85
CA LYS A 324 12.91 11.10 -1.88
C LYS A 324 12.05 11.12 -3.15
N TYR A 325 11.86 9.94 -3.74
CA TYR A 325 10.86 9.71 -4.77
C TYR A 325 9.46 9.52 -4.15
N PHE A 326 8.41 9.97 -4.84
CA PHE A 326 7.03 9.94 -4.36
C PHE A 326 6.05 10.00 -5.54
N VAL A 327 4.99 9.19 -5.49
CA VAL A 327 4.04 8.98 -6.59
C VAL A 327 2.66 9.54 -6.28
N SER A 328 2.19 9.39 -5.04
CA SER A 328 0.80 9.64 -4.66
C SER A 328 0.70 10.38 -3.31
N ASN A 329 -0.12 9.94 -2.36
CA ASN A 329 -0.04 10.34 -0.96
C ASN A 329 0.41 9.13 -0.11
N LEU A 330 0.13 9.07 1.19
CA LEU A 330 0.48 7.90 2.01
C LEU A 330 -0.11 6.59 1.45
N SER A 331 0.66 5.49 1.53
CA SER A 331 0.22 4.19 1.01
C SER A 331 -0.83 3.53 1.90
N GLY A 332 -2.10 3.84 1.66
CA GLY A 332 -3.22 3.14 2.29
C GLY A 332 -3.17 1.63 2.07
N HIS A 333 -2.74 1.17 0.88
CA HIS A 333 -2.52 -0.25 0.58
C HIS A 333 -1.55 -0.94 1.56
N THR A 334 -0.41 -0.31 1.84
CA THR A 334 0.55 -0.85 2.81
C THR A 334 -0.06 -0.97 4.21
N MET A 335 -0.83 0.04 4.62
CA MET A 335 -1.54 0.01 5.90
C MET A 335 -2.58 -1.13 5.94
N ILE A 336 -3.32 -1.39 4.84
CA ILE A 336 -4.25 -2.53 4.72
C ILE A 336 -3.52 -3.83 5.01
N PHE A 337 -2.44 -4.13 4.27
CA PHE A 337 -1.72 -5.39 4.39
C PHE A 337 -1.19 -5.62 5.81
N ILE A 338 -0.64 -4.59 6.44
CA ILE A 338 -0.09 -4.68 7.79
C ILE A 338 -1.18 -4.84 8.86
N LEU A 339 -2.28 -4.10 8.78
CA LEU A 339 -3.37 -4.19 9.76
C LEU A 339 -4.12 -5.51 9.64
N LEU A 340 -4.35 -6.00 8.42
CA LEU A 340 -4.91 -7.33 8.19
C LEU A 340 -3.98 -8.42 8.75
N ALA A 341 -2.68 -8.34 8.49
CA ALA A 341 -1.71 -9.32 8.98
C ALA A 341 -1.66 -9.41 10.52
N ARG A 342 -1.94 -8.31 11.23
CA ARG A 342 -2.00 -8.28 12.70
C ARG A 342 -3.14 -9.07 13.32
N PHE A 343 -4.16 -9.46 12.58
CA PHE A 343 -5.16 -10.40 13.11
C PHE A 343 -4.62 -11.82 13.27
N PHE A 344 -3.44 -12.13 12.71
CA PHE A 344 -2.91 -13.48 12.62
C PHE A 344 -1.60 -13.65 13.42
N ASN A 345 -1.54 -14.71 14.22
CA ASN A 345 -0.40 -15.05 15.05
C ASN A 345 0.84 -15.35 14.20
N ASN A 346 2.01 -15.01 14.74
CA ASN A 346 3.31 -15.34 14.15
C ASN A 346 3.56 -14.74 12.75
N ILE A 347 2.77 -13.78 12.25
CA ILE A 347 3.03 -13.13 10.95
C ILE A 347 4.05 -12.00 11.10
N ASN A 348 5.16 -12.09 10.36
CA ASN A 348 6.23 -11.10 10.41
C ASN A 348 5.87 -9.84 9.59
N LEU A 349 5.38 -8.80 10.27
CA LEU A 349 4.97 -7.53 9.65
C LEU A 349 6.10 -6.85 8.85
N ASN A 350 7.37 -7.05 9.20
CA ASN A 350 8.49 -6.52 8.41
C ASN A 350 8.59 -7.20 7.05
N VAL A 351 8.27 -8.49 6.95
CA VAL A 351 8.20 -9.22 5.67
C VAL A 351 7.00 -8.76 4.84
N ILE A 352 5.86 -8.42 5.48
CA ILE A 352 4.70 -7.81 4.79
C ILE A 352 5.07 -6.45 4.17
N ILE A 353 5.95 -5.68 4.80
CA ILE A 353 6.49 -4.42 4.25
C ILE A 353 7.39 -4.70 3.03
N LEU A 354 8.24 -5.73 3.07
CA LEU A 354 9.06 -6.14 1.93
C LEU A 354 8.20 -6.62 0.75
N ALA A 355 7.17 -7.43 1.01
CA ALA A 355 6.20 -7.84 0.00
C ALA A 355 5.48 -6.64 -0.62
N SER A 356 5.12 -5.64 0.19
CA SER A 356 4.51 -4.38 -0.25
C SER A 356 5.42 -3.59 -1.21
N ILE A 357 6.73 -3.56 -0.95
CA ILE A 357 7.73 -2.93 -1.85
C ILE A 357 7.77 -3.64 -3.21
N VAL A 358 7.90 -4.97 -3.21
CA VAL A 358 7.94 -5.76 -4.45
C VAL A 358 6.62 -5.66 -5.24
N PHE A 359 5.49 -5.57 -4.54
CA PHE A 359 4.16 -5.52 -5.17
C PHE A 359 3.83 -4.16 -5.79
N MET A 360 4.22 -3.05 -5.16
CA MET A 360 3.69 -1.71 -5.49
C MET A 360 4.69 -0.74 -6.11
N THR A 361 6.00 -0.96 -5.97
CA THR A 361 7.02 -0.03 -6.45
C THR A 361 7.46 -0.34 -7.89
N PRO A 362 7.58 0.67 -8.77
CA PRO A 362 7.30 2.10 -8.58
C PRO A 362 5.87 2.51 -8.97
N TYR A 363 5.04 1.57 -9.44
CA TYR A 363 3.78 1.84 -10.14
C TYR A 363 2.75 2.59 -9.29
N ASN A 364 2.51 2.07 -8.09
CA ASN A 364 1.46 2.54 -7.19
C ASN A 364 2.02 3.42 -6.09
N HIS A 365 3.18 3.06 -5.53
CA HIS A 365 3.82 3.76 -4.41
C HIS A 365 5.35 3.66 -4.48
N SER A 366 6.03 4.72 -4.04
CA SER A 366 7.46 4.67 -3.74
C SER A 366 7.74 3.87 -2.46
N ILE A 367 8.98 3.39 -2.32
CA ILE A 367 9.48 2.70 -1.12
C ILE A 367 9.30 3.59 0.13
N HIS A 368 9.51 4.88 -0.04
CA HIS A 368 9.29 5.89 1.00
C HIS A 368 7.81 6.03 1.42
N GLU A 369 6.85 5.98 0.48
CA GLU A 369 5.41 5.97 0.78
C GLU A 369 5.02 4.75 1.61
N ILE A 370 5.63 3.60 1.29
CA ILE A 370 5.42 2.30 1.96
C ILE A 370 6.01 2.33 3.38
N PHE A 371 7.26 2.77 3.56
CA PHE A 371 7.86 2.86 4.90
C PHE A 371 7.16 3.88 5.81
N LYS A 372 6.73 5.03 5.28
CA LYS A 372 5.92 5.98 6.06
C LYS A 372 4.58 5.39 6.48
N ALA A 373 3.91 4.67 5.59
CA ALA A 373 2.66 3.98 5.91
C ALA A 373 2.86 2.95 7.03
N ALA A 374 3.92 2.15 6.94
CA ALA A 374 4.30 1.18 7.97
C ALA A 374 4.68 1.81 9.32
N GLN A 375 5.36 2.97 9.32
CA GLN A 375 5.66 3.71 10.54
C GLN A 375 4.40 4.25 11.22
N ILE A 376 3.45 4.79 10.45
CA ILE A 376 2.21 5.39 10.97
C ILE A 376 1.33 4.34 11.68
N VAL A 377 1.25 3.12 11.16
CA VAL A 377 0.55 2.02 11.85
C VAL A 377 1.39 1.38 12.97
N GLY A 378 2.62 1.83 13.21
CA GLY A 378 3.49 1.31 14.27
C GLY A 378 4.12 -0.06 13.96
N ALA A 379 4.35 -0.39 12.69
CA ALA A 379 5.01 -1.62 12.25
C ALA A 379 6.48 -1.41 11.86
N ASN A 380 6.88 -0.20 11.44
CA ASN A 380 8.28 0.16 11.20
C ASN A 380 8.66 1.47 11.90
N ASN A 381 8.88 1.37 13.21
CA ASN A 381 9.29 2.51 14.03
C ASN A 381 10.71 3.00 13.69
N ASN A 382 11.53 2.13 13.07
CA ASN A 382 12.95 2.38 12.77
C ASN A 382 13.18 3.15 11.45
N TYR A 383 12.12 3.41 10.66
CA TYR A 383 12.22 4.17 9.42
C TYR A 383 12.74 5.60 9.67
N ASN A 384 13.74 6.01 8.88
CA ASN A 384 14.36 7.33 8.95
C ASN A 384 14.41 7.99 7.57
N ILE A 385 13.66 9.09 7.41
CA ILE A 385 13.61 9.90 6.17
C ILE A 385 14.98 10.43 5.71
N LYS A 386 15.95 10.59 6.62
CA LYS A 386 17.29 11.10 6.30
C LYS A 386 18.19 10.07 5.61
N LEU A 387 17.94 8.79 5.83
CA LEU A 387 18.63 7.69 5.14
C LEU A 387 18.00 7.49 3.75
N SER A 388 18.76 7.00 2.78
CA SER A 388 18.23 6.60 1.47
C SER A 388 17.21 5.46 1.56
N ASP A 389 16.47 5.20 0.49
CA ASP A 389 15.49 4.10 0.48
C ASP A 389 16.17 2.72 0.55
N LEU A 390 17.37 2.58 -0.04
CA LEU A 390 18.20 1.37 0.07
C LEU A 390 18.73 1.16 1.50
N GLU A 391 19.19 2.21 2.19
CA GLU A 391 19.63 2.10 3.58
C GLU A 391 18.48 1.73 4.52
N ASN A 392 17.30 2.34 4.36
CA ASN A 392 16.11 1.95 5.14
C ASN A 392 15.72 0.49 4.87
N LEU A 393 15.79 0.03 3.62
CA LEU A 393 15.53 -1.36 3.25
C LEU A 393 16.56 -2.32 3.84
N ASN A 394 17.85 -2.02 3.75
CA ASN A 394 18.91 -2.86 4.28
C ASN A 394 18.89 -2.93 5.81
N ASN A 395 18.49 -1.85 6.48
CA ASN A 395 18.22 -1.86 7.93
C ASN A 395 17.05 -2.79 8.26
N LEU A 396 15.95 -2.74 7.49
CA LEU A 396 14.80 -3.62 7.69
C LEU A 396 15.15 -5.10 7.44
N LEU A 397 15.91 -5.40 6.38
CA LEU A 397 16.38 -6.75 6.06
C LEU A 397 17.26 -7.31 7.21
N THR A 398 18.22 -6.51 7.68
CA THR A 398 19.08 -6.88 8.83
C THR A 398 18.26 -7.14 10.10
N GLN A 399 17.18 -6.39 10.34
CA GLN A 399 16.30 -6.57 11.51
C GLN A 399 15.48 -7.87 11.51
N ILE A 400 15.47 -8.62 10.41
CA ILE A 400 14.79 -9.92 10.28
C ILE A 400 15.74 -11.03 9.77
N ASP A 401 17.04 -10.85 9.97
CA ASP A 401 18.09 -11.79 9.56
C ASP A 401 18.10 -12.13 8.05
N TYR A 402 17.57 -11.23 7.22
CA TYR A 402 17.60 -11.33 5.75
C TYR A 402 18.86 -10.66 5.19
N THR A 403 19.33 -11.16 4.04
CA THR A 403 20.57 -10.66 3.43
C THR A 403 20.37 -9.24 2.88
N PRO A 404 21.14 -8.23 3.33
CA PRO A 404 21.06 -6.88 2.77
C PRO A 404 21.36 -6.85 1.26
N LEU A 405 20.73 -5.92 0.54
CA LEU A 405 20.99 -5.77 -0.89
C LEU A 405 22.34 -5.08 -1.13
N ASP A 406 23.17 -5.72 -1.93
CA ASP A 406 24.43 -5.20 -2.42
C ASP A 406 24.21 -3.94 -3.28
N ILE A 407 24.80 -2.82 -2.85
CA ILE A 407 24.72 -1.53 -3.53
C ILE A 407 25.25 -1.60 -4.97
N GLN A 408 26.22 -2.46 -5.27
CA GLN A 408 26.75 -2.63 -6.62
C GLN A 408 25.71 -3.29 -7.54
N LYS A 409 24.96 -4.28 -7.05
CA LYS A 409 23.87 -4.91 -7.80
C LYS A 409 22.73 -3.92 -8.09
N VAL A 410 22.35 -3.13 -7.10
CA VAL A 410 21.34 -2.06 -7.27
C VAL A 410 21.83 -1.00 -8.28
N GLN A 411 23.10 -0.61 -8.23
CA GLN A 411 23.72 0.33 -9.17
C GLN A 411 23.78 -0.22 -10.60
N VAL A 412 24.05 -1.52 -10.79
CA VAL A 412 24.03 -2.19 -12.11
C VAL A 412 22.62 -2.22 -12.68
N GLU A 413 21.62 -2.61 -11.88
CA GLU A 413 20.21 -2.58 -12.29
C GLU A 413 19.77 -1.16 -12.66
N TYR A 414 20.11 -0.16 -11.83
CA TYR A 414 19.86 1.26 -12.12
C TYR A 414 20.49 1.70 -13.45
N ASN A 415 21.76 1.39 -13.68
CA ASN A 415 22.47 1.75 -14.92
C ASN A 415 21.83 1.09 -16.16
N SER A 416 21.34 -0.15 -16.03
CA SER A 416 20.62 -0.88 -17.08
C SER A 416 19.27 -0.24 -17.46
N ILE A 417 18.60 0.39 -16.49
CA ILE A 417 17.32 1.09 -16.69
C ILE A 417 17.56 2.45 -17.35
N ILE A 418 18.43 3.29 -16.77
CA ILE A 418 18.66 4.66 -17.26
C ILE A 418 19.24 4.68 -18.68
N GLY A 419 19.99 3.64 -19.07
CA GLY A 419 20.49 3.49 -20.45
C GLY A 419 19.41 3.27 -21.51
N LYS A 420 18.17 2.95 -21.11
CA LYS A 420 17.01 2.77 -21.99
C LYS A 420 16.08 3.99 -22.01
N ILE A 421 16.24 4.92 -21.08
CA ILE A 421 15.38 6.10 -20.94
C ILE A 421 16.01 7.25 -21.74
N PRO A 422 15.30 7.87 -22.71
CA PRO A 422 15.79 9.05 -23.41
C PRO A 422 16.06 10.21 -22.45
N ILE A 423 17.14 10.97 -22.67
CA ILE A 423 17.52 12.13 -21.82
C ILE A 423 16.40 13.19 -21.75
N THR A 424 15.54 13.25 -22.77
CA THR A 424 14.37 14.14 -22.86
C THR A 424 13.14 13.63 -22.10
N SER A 425 13.12 12.38 -21.63
CA SER A 425 11.98 11.80 -20.92
C SER A 425 11.84 12.39 -19.52
N ILE A 426 10.60 12.56 -19.05
CA ILE A 426 10.29 12.97 -17.68
C ILE A 426 10.75 11.96 -16.61
N TYR A 427 11.05 10.72 -17.03
CA TYR A 427 11.56 9.66 -16.15
C TYR A 427 13.09 9.60 -16.11
N TYR A 428 13.79 10.38 -16.94
CA TYR A 428 15.25 10.42 -16.92
C TYR A 428 15.73 11.05 -15.60
N PRO A 429 16.68 10.42 -14.89
CA PRO A 429 17.21 10.97 -13.64
C PRO A 429 17.76 12.38 -13.81
N LYS A 430 17.53 13.24 -12.82
CA LYS A 430 18.10 14.58 -12.88
C LYS A 430 19.56 14.48 -12.49
N SER A 431 20.43 15.10 -13.29
CA SER A 431 21.86 15.15 -12.97
C SER A 431 22.03 15.69 -11.55
N LEU A 432 22.56 14.87 -10.65
CA LEU A 432 23.04 15.31 -9.35
C LEU A 432 24.20 16.27 -9.60
N LYS A 433 23.87 17.55 -9.84
CA LYS A 433 24.85 18.63 -9.88
C LYS A 433 25.35 18.79 -8.46
N GLY A 434 26.36 17.99 -8.12
CA GLY A 434 27.13 18.12 -6.88
C GLY A 434 27.41 19.60 -6.70
N GLY A 435 26.83 20.18 -5.64
CA GLY A 435 26.81 21.61 -5.46
C GLY A 435 28.23 22.11 -5.55
N LYS A 436 28.53 22.97 -6.55
CA LYS A 436 29.88 23.53 -6.71
C LYS A 436 30.27 24.10 -5.35
N ARG A 437 31.17 23.41 -4.64
CA ARG A 437 31.91 24.01 -3.53
C ARG A 437 32.49 25.27 -4.15
N LYS A 438 31.97 26.43 -3.75
CA LYS A 438 32.64 27.69 -4.02
C LYS A 438 33.96 27.56 -3.31
N ASN A 439 35.00 27.19 -4.07
CA ASN A 439 36.36 27.40 -3.65
C ASN A 439 36.43 28.89 -3.37
N ASN A 440 36.41 29.24 -2.09
CA ASN A 440 36.70 30.58 -1.62
C ASN A 440 38.16 30.82 -1.98
N SER A 441 38.39 31.27 -3.23
CA SER A 441 39.64 31.88 -3.61
C SER A 441 39.89 32.97 -2.58
N LYS A 442 40.92 32.75 -1.76
CA LYS A 442 41.33 33.72 -0.75
C LYS A 442 41.70 34.99 -1.51
N HIS A 443 40.78 35.95 -1.60
CA HIS A 443 41.10 37.30 -2.02
C HIS A 443 42.17 37.80 -1.04
N LYS A 444 43.43 37.78 -1.47
CA LYS A 444 44.53 38.44 -0.77
C LYS A 444 44.13 39.91 -0.66
N ARG A 445 43.64 40.31 0.52
CA ARG A 445 43.49 41.73 0.89
C ARG A 445 44.89 42.35 0.84
N VAL A 446 45.21 42.99 -0.28
CA VAL A 446 46.40 43.83 -0.39
C VAL A 446 46.20 45.00 0.57
N LYS A 447 46.87 44.95 1.72
CA LYS A 447 46.99 46.10 2.63
C LYS A 447 47.78 47.20 1.91
N LYS A 448 47.11 48.14 1.24
CA LYS A 448 47.72 49.44 0.92
C LYS A 448 47.79 50.25 2.21
N SER A 449 48.99 50.35 2.78
CA SER A 449 49.26 51.23 3.91
C SER A 449 49.05 52.69 3.52
N LYS A 450 48.43 53.47 4.41
CA LYS A 450 48.41 54.93 4.29
C LYS A 450 49.83 55.44 4.53
N ASN A 451 50.34 56.31 3.67
CA ASN A 451 51.34 57.29 4.09
C ASN A 451 51.13 58.64 3.40
N LYS A 452 51.34 59.72 4.18
CA LYS A 452 51.00 61.10 3.83
C LYS A 452 52.06 61.75 2.93
N LYS A 453 51.64 62.70 2.08
CA LYS A 453 52.08 64.12 2.17
C LYS A 453 51.24 65.06 1.28
N MET A 454 51.19 66.33 1.68
CA MET A 454 50.36 67.41 1.12
C MET A 454 51.04 68.15 -0.03
N LYS A 455 50.26 68.85 -0.89
CA LYS A 455 50.23 70.34 -0.92
C LYS A 455 49.12 70.90 -1.85
N LYS A 456 48.54 72.02 -1.37
CA LYS A 456 47.89 73.21 -2.01
C LYS A 456 47.64 73.18 -3.55
N SER A 457 46.56 73.75 -4.09
CA SER A 457 46.11 75.14 -3.85
C SER A 457 44.62 75.45 -4.09
N PHE A 458 44.20 76.66 -3.66
CA PHE A 458 42.87 77.25 -3.77
C PHE A 458 42.47 77.67 -5.21
N LYS A 459 41.16 77.68 -5.49
CA LYS A 459 40.47 78.86 -6.07
C LYS A 459 38.96 78.86 -5.77
N LEU A 460 38.42 80.03 -5.39
CA LEU A 460 36.99 80.27 -5.11
C LEU A 460 36.19 80.64 -6.36
N LYS A 461 34.87 80.35 -6.34
CA LYS A 461 33.73 81.28 -6.52
C LYS A 461 32.43 80.45 -6.31
N LYS A 462 31.55 80.72 -5.32
CA LYS A 462 30.44 81.71 -5.30
C LYS A 462 29.71 81.77 -6.66
N THR A 463 28.39 81.61 -6.80
CA THR A 463 27.22 81.65 -5.87
C THR A 463 26.03 80.87 -6.53
N LYS A 464 24.76 80.79 -6.08
CA LYS A 464 23.97 81.59 -5.10
C LYS A 464 23.09 80.72 -4.16
N ARG A 465 21.75 80.69 -4.31
CA ARG A 465 20.76 79.99 -3.45
C ARG A 465 19.34 80.08 -4.06
N LYS A 466 18.46 79.10 -3.76
CA LYS A 466 16.96 79.12 -3.87
C LYS A 466 16.38 79.19 -5.31
N PHE A 467 15.15 78.74 -5.58
CA PHE A 467 13.94 78.57 -4.73
C PHE A 467 13.18 77.24 -4.93
N LYS A 468 12.36 76.94 -3.89
CA LYS A 468 11.17 76.06 -3.82
C LYS A 468 11.05 74.91 -4.82
#